data_AF-A0AAJ3HF44-F1
#
_entry.id   AF-A0AAJ3HF44-F1
#
_cell.length_a   1.000
_cell.length_b   1.000
_cell.length_c   1.000
_cell.angle_alpha   90.00
_cell.angle_beta   90.00
_cell.angle_gamma   90.00
#
_symmetry.space_group_name_H-M   'P 1'
#
loop_
_entity.id
_entity.type
_entity.pdbx_description
1 polymer ?
#
loop_
_entity_poly.entity_id
_entity_poly.type
_entity_poly.pdbx_seq_one_letter_code
_entity_poly.pdbx_strand_id
1 'polypeptide(L)'
;MALLDLVKAHLRIDGDEHDTLLQHLIASSTAECRRFTGLKADAAELSEPDIQTGILLAVQADFDGNPAQRTVYLRAAQALWTPFCRQFGV
;
A
#
# COMPACT_ATOMS: atom_id res chain seq x y z
N MET A 1 13.05 8.64 3.70
CA MET A 1 11.76 9.36 3.62
C MET A 1 10.70 8.47 4.25
N ALA A 2 9.81 9.01 5.09
CA ALA A 2 8.80 8.18 5.71
C ALA A 2 7.75 7.77 4.67
N LEU A 3 7.07 6.63 4.87
CA LEU A 3 6.00 6.20 3.97
C LEU A 3 4.85 7.21 3.91
N LEU A 4 4.59 7.92 5.01
CA LEU A 4 3.60 9.00 5.04
C LEU A 4 3.99 10.15 4.08
N ASP A 5 5.25 10.55 4.03
CA ASP A 5 5.73 11.60 3.12
C ASP A 5 5.56 11.17 1.66
N LEU A 6 5.86 9.90 1.36
CA LEU A 6 5.65 9.32 0.03
C LEU A 6 4.17 9.32 -0.37
N VAL A 7 3.27 8.97 0.55
CA VAL A 7 1.82 9.01 0.32
C VAL A 7 1.34 10.43 0.05
N LYS A 8 1.78 11.41 0.87
CA LYS A 8 1.42 12.83 0.67
C LYS A 8 1.88 13.33 -0.70
N ALA A 9 3.13 13.04 -1.06
CA ALA A 9 3.67 13.41 -2.36
C ALA A 9 2.89 12.77 -3.52
N HIS A 10 2.52 11.50 -3.39
CA HIS A 10 1.72 10.76 -4.37
C HIS A 10 0.32 11.35 -4.55
N LEU A 11 -0.34 11.69 -3.44
CA LEU A 11 -1.70 12.27 -3.42
C LEU A 11 -1.72 13.78 -3.67
N ARG A 12 -0.55 14.43 -3.79
CA ARG A 12 -0.40 15.89 -3.91
C ARG A 12 -1.05 16.64 -2.74
N ILE A 13 -0.90 16.09 -1.53
CA ILE A 13 -1.39 16.70 -0.29
C ILE A 13 -0.25 17.49 0.34
N ASP A 14 -0.50 18.77 0.57
CA ASP A 14 0.34 19.63 1.39
C ASP A 14 -0.26 19.77 2.80
N GLY A 15 0.58 19.94 3.82
CA GLY A 15 0.14 20.07 5.22
C GLY A 15 -0.09 18.74 5.94
N ASP A 16 -0.83 18.78 7.05
CA ASP A 16 -1.00 17.66 7.99
C ASP A 16 -2.46 17.31 8.32
N GLU A 17 -3.43 17.99 7.70
CA GLU A 17 -4.87 17.81 7.97
C GLU A 17 -5.35 16.37 7.77
N HIS A 18 -4.71 15.65 6.84
CA HIS A 18 -5.06 14.27 6.52
C HIS A 18 -4.17 13.22 7.21
N ASP A 19 -3.22 13.61 8.05
CA ASP A 19 -2.17 12.70 8.55
C ASP A 19 -2.73 11.51 9.31
N THR A 20 -3.70 11.75 10.19
CA THR A 20 -4.37 10.69 10.94
C THR A 20 -5.08 9.71 9.99
N LEU A 21 -5.77 10.21 8.98
CA LEU A 21 -6.46 9.37 7.99
C LEU A 21 -5.43 8.58 7.15
N LEU A 22 -4.41 9.25 6.62
CA LEU A 22 -3.38 8.61 5.80
C LEU A 22 -2.63 7.54 6.59
N GLN A 23 -2.30 7.78 7.86
CA GLN A 23 -1.70 6.76 8.73
C GLN A 23 -2.62 5.54 8.90
N HIS A 24 -3.93 5.74 9.08
CA HIS A 24 -4.89 4.64 9.14
C HIS A 24 -4.96 3.85 7.82
N LEU A 25 -5.00 4.54 6.68
CA LEU A 25 -5.04 3.89 5.36
C LEU A 25 -3.74 3.13 5.05
N ILE A 26 -2.58 3.70 5.41
CA ILE A 26 -1.28 3.03 5.30
C ILE A 26 -1.28 1.74 6.13
N ALA A 27 -1.74 1.79 7.38
CA ALA A 27 -1.80 0.62 8.24
C ALA A 27 -2.74 -0.47 7.66
N SER A 28 -3.91 -0.06 7.16
CA SER A 28 -4.86 -0.96 6.49
C SER A 28 -4.26 -1.62 5.24
N SER A 29 -3.66 -0.83 4.36
CA SER A 29 -3.03 -1.28 3.12
C SER A 29 -1.83 -2.19 3.39
N THR A 30 -1.04 -1.89 4.42
CA THR A 30 0.08 -2.74 4.86
C THR A 30 -0.43 -4.09 5.38
N ALA A 31 -1.54 -4.11 6.13
CA ALA A 31 -2.16 -5.34 6.59
C ALA A 31 -2.73 -6.16 5.41
N GLU A 32 -3.32 -5.51 4.40
CA GLU A 32 -3.77 -6.16 3.17
C GLU A 32 -2.62 -6.77 2.37
N CYS A 33 -1.54 -6.01 2.15
CA CYS A 33 -0.31 -6.48 1.52
C CYS A 33 0.25 -7.72 2.24
N ARG A 34 0.32 -7.70 3.57
CA ARG A 34 0.78 -8.85 4.37
C ARG A 34 -0.13 -10.07 4.24
N ARG A 35 -1.46 -9.89 4.25
CA ARG A 35 -2.40 -11.01 4.04
C ARG A 35 -2.26 -11.61 2.65
N PHE A 36 -2.06 -10.77 1.64
CA PHE A 36 -1.87 -11.20 0.26
C PHE A 36 -0.55 -11.96 0.05
N THR A 37 0.55 -11.41 0.56
CA THR A 37 1.90 -11.97 0.38
C THR A 37 2.25 -13.10 1.35
N GLY A 38 1.61 -13.14 2.52
CA GLY A 38 2.01 -14.01 3.62
C GLY A 38 3.28 -13.55 4.36
N LEU A 39 3.74 -12.32 4.12
CA LEU A 39 4.88 -11.74 4.84
C LEU A 39 4.55 -11.51 6.31
N LYS A 40 5.53 -11.76 7.18
CA LYS A 40 5.45 -11.39 8.60
C LYS A 40 5.59 -9.88 8.76
N ALA A 41 5.18 -9.35 9.91
CA ALA A 41 5.24 -7.91 10.18
C ALA A 41 6.68 -7.35 10.24
N ASP A 42 7.66 -8.21 10.49
CA ASP A 42 9.10 -7.92 10.59
C ASP A 42 9.87 -8.32 9.32
N ALA A 43 9.18 -8.70 8.24
CA ALA A 43 9.81 -9.09 6.99
C ALA A 43 10.58 -7.91 6.37
N ALA A 44 11.84 -8.13 6.01
CA ALA A 44 12.68 -7.12 5.36
C ALA A 44 12.11 -6.71 4.00
N GLU A 45 11.42 -7.63 3.32
CA GLU A 45 10.75 -7.42 2.04
C GLU A 45 9.72 -6.28 2.09
N LEU A 46 9.20 -5.91 3.27
CA LEU A 46 8.25 -4.79 3.41
C LEU A 46 8.87 -3.42 3.06
N SER A 47 10.20 -3.30 3.03
CA SER A 47 10.89 -2.09 2.58
C SER A 47 11.17 -2.06 1.08
N GLU A 48 10.86 -3.14 0.33
CA GLU A 48 11.10 -3.21 -1.11
C GLU A 48 10.27 -2.16 -1.86
N PRO A 49 10.83 -1.49 -2.88
CA PRO A 49 10.14 -0.44 -3.62
C PRO A 49 8.80 -0.88 -4.21
N ASP A 50 8.70 -2.13 -4.67
CA ASP A 50 7.47 -2.69 -5.25
C ASP A 50 6.37 -2.86 -4.19
N ILE A 51 6.75 -3.28 -2.97
CA ILE A 51 5.82 -3.37 -1.84
C ILE A 51 5.32 -1.98 -1.46
N GLN A 52 6.24 -1.02 -1.29
CA GLN A 52 5.88 0.36 -0.94
C GLN A 52 4.99 1.00 -2.01
N THR A 53 5.32 0.84 -3.29
CA THR A 53 4.53 1.36 -4.41
C THR A 53 3.14 0.73 -4.45
N GLY A 54 3.02 -0.58 -4.22
CA GLY A 54 1.71 -1.22 -4.12
C GLY A 54 0.89 -0.70 -2.93
N ILE A 55 1.52 -0.40 -1.79
CA ILE A 55 0.84 0.26 -0.66
C ILE A 55 0.35 1.66 -1.05
N LEU A 56 1.14 2.46 -1.79
CA LEU A 56 0.71 3.78 -2.28
C LEU A 56 -0.56 3.68 -3.15
N LEU A 57 -0.60 2.70 -4.06
CA LEU A 57 -1.75 2.45 -4.92
C LEU A 57 -2.99 2.03 -4.13
N ALA A 58 -2.83 1.15 -3.13
CA ALA A 58 -3.93 0.74 -2.27
C ALA A 58 -4.45 1.89 -1.40
N VAL A 59 -3.56 2.73 -0.86
CA VAL A 59 -3.95 3.93 -0.11
C VAL A 59 -4.72 4.90 -1.01
N GLN A 60 -4.26 5.14 -2.24
CA GLN A 60 -4.98 5.99 -3.19
C GLN A 60 -6.38 5.42 -3.48
N ALA A 61 -6.48 4.11 -3.67
CA ALA A 61 -7.75 3.43 -3.93
C ALA A 61 -8.80 3.69 -2.85
N ASP A 62 -8.39 3.65 -1.59
CA ASP A 62 -9.26 3.88 -0.44
C ASP A 62 -9.48 5.37 -0.15
N PHE A 63 -8.47 6.23 -0.40
CA PHE A 63 -8.56 7.68 -0.21
C PHE A 63 -9.51 8.34 -1.21
N ASP A 64 -9.43 7.96 -2.50
CA ASP A 64 -10.30 8.48 -3.56
C ASP A 64 -11.77 8.11 -3.31
N GLY A 65 -12.03 7.08 -2.50
CA GLY A 65 -13.37 6.65 -2.09
C GLY A 65 -14.25 6.14 -3.24
N ASN A 66 -13.68 5.94 -4.44
CA ASN A 66 -14.40 5.52 -5.64
C ASN A 66 -14.37 3.98 -5.79
N PRO A 67 -15.50 3.27 -5.58
CA PRO A 67 -15.52 1.81 -5.62
C PRO A 67 -15.12 1.21 -6.98
N ALA A 68 -15.41 1.93 -8.07
CA ALA A 68 -15.08 1.46 -9.42
C ALA A 68 -13.57 1.46 -9.66
N GLN A 69 -12.87 2.49 -9.17
CA GLN A 69 -11.41 2.60 -9.30
C GLN A 69 -10.66 1.76 -8.27
N ARG A 70 -11.28 1.49 -7.11
CA ARG A 70 -10.66 0.70 -6.05
C ARG A 70 -10.12 -0.63 -6.56
N THR A 71 -10.92 -1.35 -7.36
CA THR A 71 -10.54 -2.65 -7.92
C THR A 71 -9.34 -2.54 -8.87
N VAL A 72 -9.23 -1.46 -9.64
CA VAL A 72 -8.15 -1.26 -10.61
C VAL A 72 -6.83 -1.02 -9.89
N TYR A 73 -6.82 -0.08 -8.95
CA TYR A 73 -5.62 0.22 -8.15
C TYR A 73 -5.18 -0.98 -7.31
N LEU A 74 -6.13 -1.69 -6.69
CA LEU A 74 -5.80 -2.87 -5.90
C LEU A 74 -5.21 -4.00 -6.76
N ARG A 75 -5.71 -4.22 -7.98
CA ARG A 75 -5.11 -5.19 -8.91
C ARG A 75 -3.69 -4.80 -9.31
N ALA A 76 -3.44 -3.52 -9.56
CA ALA A 76 -2.10 -3.02 -9.85
C ALA A 76 -1.15 -3.22 -8.66
N ALA A 77 -1.62 -2.93 -7.44
CA ALA A 77 -0.87 -3.21 -6.21
C ALA A 77 -0.56 -4.71 -6.06
N GLN A 78 -1.54 -5.59 -6.25
CA GLN A 78 -1.35 -7.03 -6.16
C GLN A 78 -0.37 -7.58 -7.21
N ALA A 79 -0.34 -7.01 -8.43
CA ALA A 79 0.65 -7.39 -9.43
C ALA A 79 2.08 -7.13 -8.95
N LEU A 80 2.33 -6.00 -8.28
CA LEU A 80 3.63 -5.68 -7.65
C LEU A 80 3.94 -6.59 -6.47
N TRP A 81 2.93 -7.00 -5.70
CA TRP A 81 3.12 -7.88 -4.54
C TRP A 81 3.29 -9.36 -4.90
N THR A 82 2.91 -9.77 -6.10
CA THR A 82 2.90 -11.17 -6.53
C THR A 82 4.25 -11.88 -6.36
N PRO A 83 5.41 -11.27 -6.72
CA PRO A 83 6.73 -11.90 -6.53
C PRO A 83 7.08 -12.22 -5.07
N PHE A 84 6.45 -11.54 -4.10
CA PHE A 84 6.71 -11.71 -2.67
C PHE A 84 5.76 -12.71 -2.00
N CYS A 85 4.83 -13.29 -2.76
CA CYS A 85 3.82 -14.18 -2.24
C CYS A 85 4.42 -15.55 -1.91
N ARG A 86 4.53 -15.85 -0.62
CA ARG A 86 5.09 -17.12 -0.11
C ARG A 86 4.21 -18.36 -0.36
N GLN A 87 2.98 -18.16 -0.85
CA GLN A 87 2.06 -19.25 -1.24
C GLN A 87 2.33 -19.79 -2.64
N PHE A 88 2.98 -19.01 -3.52
CA PHE A 88 3.43 -19.49 -4.83
C PHE A 88 4.85 -20.00 -4.68
N GLY A 89 4.99 -21.17 -4.04
CA GLY A 89 6.28 -21.82 -3.84
C GLY A 89 7.02 -22.03 -5.15
N VAL A 90 8.29 -21.64 -5.17
CA VAL A 90 9.32 -22.33 -5.94
C VAL A 90 10.20 -23.05 -4.93
#